data_AF-A0A6N7I3C6-F1
#
_entry.id   AF-A0A6N7I3C6-F1
#
_cell.length_a   1.000
_cell.length_b   1.000
_cell.length_c   1.000
_cell.angle_alpha   90.00
_cell.angle_beta   90.00
_cell.angle_gamma   90.00
#
_symmetry.space_group_name_H-M   'P 1'
#
loop_
_entity.id
_entity.type
_entity.pdbx_description
1 polymer ?
#
loop_
_entity_poly.entity_id
_entity_poly.type
_entity_poly.pdbx_seq_one_letter_code
_entity_poly.pdbx_strand_id
1 'polypeptide(L)'
;MHGPPDGLRAGADLGTLFEQLADADGVMVAPGMLPLVERHFVGRRAPSLVLHLDWKNFARATYPPGERGRGEGVLTSLARLDEVAATGADAVMTYLYVGQRDTALEREEIERNARIARECDRLGLALIVEPRSAMEGLEADAASAELGADIVKCIWPGSVEGFATITESSLAPVLLAGGPGGEDTAATLRLAGEALDAGGAGVMFGRRVFRADKPAEVIARLRELVHGGASR
;
A
#
# COMPACT_ATOMS: atom_id res chain seq x y z
N MET A 1 -4.06 1.04 -10.84
CA MET A 1 -3.59 2.44 -10.99
C MET A 1 -4.60 3.21 -11.83
N HIS A 2 -5.08 4.36 -11.36
CA HIS A 2 -6.25 5.06 -11.93
C HIS A 2 -5.92 6.29 -12.78
N GLY A 3 -4.65 6.51 -13.10
CA GLY A 3 -4.18 7.82 -13.58
C GLY A 3 -3.89 8.77 -12.40
N PRO A 4 -3.53 10.04 -12.68
CA PRO A 4 -3.30 11.02 -11.63
C PRO A 4 -4.57 11.19 -10.79
N PRO A 5 -4.45 11.31 -9.46
CA PRO A 5 -5.60 11.64 -8.64
C PRO A 5 -6.24 12.94 -9.09
N ASP A 6 -7.58 13.03 -9.01
CA ASP A 6 -8.30 14.29 -9.23
C ASP A 6 -7.60 15.44 -8.49
N GLY A 7 -7.18 16.46 -9.25
CA GLY A 7 -6.48 17.63 -8.73
C GLY A 7 -4.98 17.71 -9.06
N LEU A 8 -4.28 16.61 -9.37
CA LEU A 8 -2.89 16.68 -9.84
C LEU A 8 -2.84 16.96 -11.36
N ARG A 9 -2.40 18.15 -11.77
CA ARG A 9 -2.02 18.41 -13.17
C ARG A 9 -0.55 18.04 -13.39
N ALA A 10 -0.22 17.56 -14.58
CA ALA A 10 1.07 16.91 -14.85
C ALA A 10 2.31 17.79 -14.58
N GLY A 11 3.39 17.16 -14.08
CA GLY A 11 4.75 17.70 -14.00
C GLY A 11 5.02 18.62 -12.80
N ALA A 12 4.56 19.86 -12.89
CA ALA A 12 4.87 20.90 -11.89
C ALA A 12 4.21 20.64 -10.52
N ASP A 13 2.98 20.12 -10.53
CA ASP A 13 2.27 19.77 -9.29
C ASP A 13 2.87 18.54 -8.61
N LEU A 14 3.52 17.65 -9.38
CA LEU A 14 4.12 16.43 -8.85
C LEU A 14 5.39 16.72 -8.05
N GLY A 15 6.28 17.57 -8.58
CA GLY A 15 7.48 17.99 -7.85
C GLY A 15 7.12 18.69 -6.53
N THR A 16 6.19 19.65 -6.60
CA THR A 16 5.69 20.39 -5.43
C THR A 16 5.05 19.46 -4.41
N LEU A 17 4.26 18.49 -4.86
CA LEU A 17 3.68 17.48 -3.97
C LEU A 17 4.78 16.67 -3.27
N PHE A 18 5.76 16.14 -3.99
CA PHE A 18 6.81 15.31 -3.39
C PHE A 18 7.69 16.09 -2.40
N GLU A 19 7.88 17.39 -2.59
CA GLU A 19 8.50 18.26 -1.58
C GLU A 19 7.68 18.30 -0.28
N GLN A 20 6.35 18.31 -0.37
CA GLN A 20 5.48 18.23 0.81
C GLN A 20 5.43 16.84 1.44
N LEU A 21 5.88 15.79 0.74
CA LEU A 21 5.99 14.42 1.26
C LEU A 21 7.35 14.11 1.89
N ALA A 22 8.30 15.06 1.89
CA ALA A 22 9.69 14.81 2.27
C ALA A 22 9.87 14.24 3.68
N ASP A 23 8.97 14.57 4.61
CA ASP A 23 9.03 14.06 5.99
C ASP A 23 8.36 12.69 6.16
N ALA A 24 7.74 12.09 5.15
CA ALA A 24 7.17 10.75 5.28
C ALA A 24 8.27 9.69 5.59
N ASP A 25 7.94 8.61 6.29
CA ASP A 25 8.90 7.50 6.51
C ASP A 25 9.24 6.77 5.21
N GLY A 26 8.26 6.69 4.31
CA GLY A 26 8.40 6.13 2.98
C GLY A 26 7.31 6.64 2.04
N VAL A 27 7.62 6.69 0.76
CA VAL A 27 6.66 7.07 -0.29
C VAL A 27 6.61 5.96 -1.33
N MET A 28 5.40 5.46 -1.57
CA MET A 28 5.15 4.41 -2.55
C MET A 28 4.76 4.99 -3.91
N VAL A 29 5.47 4.58 -4.96
CA VAL A 29 5.24 5.02 -6.34
C VAL A 29 5.20 3.83 -7.30
N ALA A 30 4.64 4.04 -8.48
CA ALA A 30 4.74 3.06 -9.55
C ALA A 30 6.11 3.13 -10.24
N PRO A 31 6.64 2.02 -10.80
CA PRO A 31 7.92 2.03 -11.52
C PRO A 31 8.00 3.11 -12.60
N GLY A 32 6.93 3.31 -13.38
CA GLY A 32 6.89 4.32 -14.43
C GLY A 32 6.91 5.79 -13.95
N MET A 33 6.69 6.04 -12.66
CA MET A 33 6.80 7.40 -12.09
C MET A 33 8.24 7.76 -11.72
N LEU A 34 9.11 6.76 -11.53
CA LEU A 34 10.43 6.96 -10.94
C LEU A 34 11.28 8.03 -11.66
N PRO A 35 11.37 8.08 -13.00
CA PRO A 35 12.15 9.12 -13.69
C PRO A 35 11.67 10.56 -13.42
N LEU A 36 10.46 10.74 -12.90
CA LEU A 36 9.88 12.04 -12.58
C LEU A 36 10.15 12.47 -11.13
N VAL A 37 10.43 11.52 -10.24
CA VAL A 37 10.45 11.75 -8.78
C VAL A 37 11.71 11.23 -8.08
N GLU A 38 12.61 10.55 -8.78
CA GLU A 38 13.82 9.92 -8.21
C GLU A 38 14.63 10.87 -7.31
N ARG A 39 14.73 12.14 -7.68
CA ARG A 39 15.48 13.16 -6.92
C ARG A 39 14.98 13.34 -5.48
N HIS A 40 13.72 13.01 -5.20
CA HIS A 40 13.11 13.14 -3.88
C HIS A 40 13.46 11.98 -2.94
N PHE A 41 14.12 10.93 -3.47
CA PHE A 41 14.56 9.75 -2.72
C PHE A 41 16.08 9.74 -2.48
N VAL A 42 16.78 10.83 -2.82
CA VAL A 42 18.23 10.91 -2.69
C VAL A 42 18.63 11.64 -1.41
N GLY A 43 19.46 10.97 -0.60
CA GLY A 43 20.11 11.56 0.57
C GLY A 43 19.63 10.99 1.91
N ARG A 44 20.39 11.25 2.98
CA ARG A 44 20.21 10.60 4.30
C ARG A 44 18.88 10.89 5.00
N ARG A 45 18.17 11.94 4.58
CA ARG A 45 16.89 12.36 5.16
C ARG A 45 15.72 12.18 4.18
N ALA A 46 15.98 11.58 3.02
CA ALA A 46 14.92 11.30 2.07
C ALA A 46 14.01 10.18 2.63
N PRO A 47 12.71 10.20 2.30
CA PRO A 47 11.82 9.09 2.61
C PRO A 47 12.29 7.80 1.92
N SER A 48 11.95 6.65 2.50
CA SER A 48 12.21 5.36 1.87
C SER A 48 11.47 5.25 0.52
N LEU A 49 12.12 4.66 -0.48
CA LEU A 49 11.52 4.41 -1.79
C LEU A 49 10.81 3.06 -1.79
N VAL A 50 9.48 3.07 -1.97
CA VAL A 50 8.68 1.85 -2.13
C VAL A 50 8.14 1.77 -3.56
N LEU A 51 8.39 0.67 -4.27
CA LEU A 51 7.82 0.46 -5.60
C LEU A 51 6.61 -0.45 -5.56
N HIS A 52 5.47 0.03 -6.08
CA HIS A 52 4.27 -0.78 -6.27
C HIS A 52 4.41 -1.60 -7.56
N LEU A 53 4.65 -2.90 -7.40
CA LEU A 53 4.98 -3.82 -8.48
C LEU A 53 3.82 -4.02 -9.46
N ASP A 54 2.57 -3.96 -8.99
CA ASP A 54 1.46 -4.49 -9.75
C ASP A 54 0.49 -3.45 -10.30
N TRP A 55 -0.14 -3.84 -11.39
CA TRP A 55 -1.30 -3.18 -11.93
C TRP A 55 -2.45 -4.17 -12.09
N LYS A 56 -3.62 -3.79 -11.58
CA LYS A 56 -4.88 -4.50 -11.83
C LYS A 56 -5.91 -3.61 -12.50
N ASN A 57 -6.62 -4.16 -13.49
CA ASN A 57 -7.68 -3.46 -14.22
C ASN A 57 -9.02 -3.36 -13.46
N PHE A 58 -9.20 -4.10 -12.36
CA PHE A 58 -10.45 -4.24 -11.60
C PHE A 58 -11.15 -2.89 -11.30
N ALA A 59 -10.36 -1.85 -11.06
CA ALA A 59 -10.88 -0.58 -10.59
C ALA A 59 -11.25 0.38 -11.74
N ARG A 60 -11.23 -0.08 -13.00
CA ARG A 60 -11.64 0.70 -14.18
C ARG A 60 -13.14 0.56 -14.42
N ALA A 61 -13.83 1.68 -14.60
CA ALA A 61 -15.25 1.70 -14.97
C ALA A 61 -15.54 1.02 -16.32
N THR A 62 -14.53 0.90 -17.21
CA THR A 62 -14.66 0.25 -18.52
C THR A 62 -14.66 -1.27 -18.45
N TYR A 63 -14.20 -1.86 -17.35
CA TYR A 63 -14.24 -3.30 -17.12
C TYR A 63 -14.88 -3.56 -15.76
N PRO A 64 -16.19 -3.29 -15.61
CA PRO A 64 -16.89 -3.68 -14.40
C PRO A 64 -16.79 -5.21 -14.31
N PRO A 65 -16.40 -5.76 -13.16
CA PRO A 65 -16.34 -7.20 -13.00
C PRO A 65 -17.72 -7.78 -13.28
N GLY A 66 -17.78 -8.82 -14.11
CA GLY A 66 -18.99 -9.59 -14.35
C GLY A 66 -19.37 -10.42 -13.13
N GLU A 67 -20.13 -11.49 -13.36
CA GLU A 67 -20.71 -12.33 -12.30
C GLU A 67 -19.67 -13.02 -11.38
N ARG A 68 -18.37 -13.05 -11.76
CA ARG A 68 -17.29 -13.67 -10.97
C ARG A 68 -16.41 -12.65 -10.22
N GLY A 69 -16.83 -11.39 -10.12
CA GLY A 69 -16.20 -10.43 -9.20
C GLY A 69 -14.75 -10.09 -9.55
N ARG A 70 -13.89 -9.82 -8.55
CA ARG A 70 -12.52 -9.33 -8.79
C ARG A 70 -11.56 -10.39 -9.38
N GLY A 71 -12.04 -11.63 -9.53
CA GLY A 71 -11.32 -12.72 -10.20
C GLY A 71 -11.28 -12.62 -11.72
N GLU A 72 -12.15 -11.82 -12.34
CA GLU A 72 -12.14 -11.61 -13.79
C GLU A 72 -11.11 -10.56 -14.25
N GLY A 73 -10.44 -9.89 -13.31
CA GLY A 73 -9.48 -8.84 -13.61
C GLY A 73 -8.10 -9.39 -13.96
N VAL A 74 -7.37 -8.68 -14.82
CA VAL A 74 -5.96 -8.94 -15.12
C VAL A 74 -5.09 -8.24 -14.09
N LEU A 75 -4.25 -9.02 -13.40
CA LEU A 75 -3.11 -8.53 -12.64
C LEU A 75 -1.84 -8.72 -13.48
N THR A 76 -0.99 -7.71 -13.53
CA THR A 76 0.35 -7.84 -14.13
C THR A 76 1.37 -7.10 -13.28
N SER A 77 2.56 -7.66 -13.19
CA SER A 77 3.72 -6.93 -12.67
C SER A 77 4.21 -5.94 -13.72
N LEU A 78 4.65 -4.78 -13.25
CA LEU A 78 5.08 -3.61 -14.02
C LEU A 78 6.60 -3.56 -14.21
N ALA A 79 7.34 -4.31 -13.41
CA ALA A 79 8.79 -4.41 -13.45
C ALA A 79 9.24 -5.79 -12.95
N ARG A 80 10.48 -6.16 -13.20
CA ARG A 80 11.13 -7.31 -12.56
C ARG A 80 11.75 -6.89 -11.22
N LEU A 81 11.92 -7.81 -10.28
CA LEU A 81 12.45 -7.46 -8.96
C LEU A 81 13.93 -7.05 -8.97
N ASP A 82 14.72 -7.58 -9.90
CA ASP A 82 16.10 -7.13 -10.11
C ASP A 82 16.17 -5.69 -10.65
N GLU A 83 15.22 -5.29 -11.49
CA GLU A 83 15.06 -3.91 -11.94
C GLU A 83 14.64 -3.00 -10.78
N VAL A 84 13.72 -3.46 -9.92
CA VAL A 84 13.32 -2.74 -8.70
C VAL A 84 14.52 -2.54 -7.77
N ALA A 85 15.27 -3.59 -7.48
CA ALA A 85 16.47 -3.52 -6.64
C ALA A 85 17.53 -2.57 -7.22
N ALA A 86 17.71 -2.56 -8.54
CA ALA A 86 18.65 -1.65 -9.21
C ALA A 86 18.29 -0.16 -9.07
N THR A 87 17.05 0.18 -8.69
CA THR A 87 16.66 1.56 -8.40
C THR A 87 17.11 2.05 -7.02
N GLY A 88 17.57 1.14 -6.15
CA GLY A 88 17.81 1.45 -4.73
C GLY A 88 16.54 1.55 -3.90
N ALA A 89 15.43 0.97 -4.36
CA ALA A 89 14.21 0.87 -3.57
C ALA A 89 14.47 0.09 -2.27
N ASP A 90 13.88 0.55 -1.17
CA ASP A 90 13.95 -0.11 0.13
C ASP A 90 12.92 -1.23 0.25
N ALA A 91 11.79 -1.09 -0.45
CA ALA A 91 10.71 -2.06 -0.41
C ALA A 91 9.95 -2.16 -1.74
N VAL A 92 9.25 -3.28 -1.89
CA VAL A 92 8.31 -3.52 -2.99
C VAL A 92 6.93 -3.84 -2.41
N MET A 93 5.88 -3.39 -3.07
CA MET A 93 4.50 -3.71 -2.73
C MET A 93 3.84 -4.52 -3.84
N THR A 94 3.18 -5.62 -3.47
CA THR A 94 2.40 -6.50 -4.37
C THR A 94 0.99 -6.71 -3.84
N TYR A 95 0.05 -7.02 -4.72
CA TYR A 95 -1.26 -7.54 -4.28
C TYR A 95 -1.20 -9.06 -4.09
N LEU A 96 -2.00 -9.55 -3.15
CA LEU A 96 -2.35 -10.96 -3.01
C LEU A 96 -3.87 -11.12 -3.12
N TYR A 97 -4.35 -11.71 -4.21
CA TYR A 97 -5.78 -11.99 -4.35
C TYR A 97 -6.14 -13.40 -3.92
N VAL A 98 -6.94 -13.52 -2.87
CA VAL A 98 -7.46 -14.80 -2.34
C VAL A 98 -8.97 -14.85 -2.42
N GLY A 99 -9.55 -16.04 -2.31
CA GLY A 99 -10.99 -16.27 -2.47
C GLY A 99 -11.44 -16.34 -3.92
N GLN A 100 -10.57 -16.80 -4.83
CA GLN A 100 -10.92 -16.93 -6.24
C GLN A 100 -11.89 -18.10 -6.45
N ARG A 101 -12.92 -17.92 -7.29
CA ARG A 101 -13.77 -19.05 -7.72
C ARG A 101 -13.01 -20.08 -8.55
N ASP A 102 -12.04 -19.61 -9.33
CA ASP A 102 -11.12 -20.45 -10.07
C ASP A 102 -9.90 -20.75 -9.20
N THR A 103 -9.81 -21.98 -8.70
CA THR A 103 -8.72 -22.42 -7.84
C THR A 103 -7.37 -22.44 -8.55
N ALA A 104 -7.35 -22.49 -9.89
CA ALA A 104 -6.10 -22.34 -10.63
C ALA A 104 -5.55 -20.91 -10.51
N LEU A 105 -6.42 -19.89 -10.55
CA LEU A 105 -6.02 -18.50 -10.34
C LEU A 105 -5.54 -18.25 -8.90
N GLU A 106 -6.22 -18.81 -7.90
CA GLU A 106 -5.76 -18.71 -6.51
C GLU A 106 -4.38 -19.35 -6.30
N ARG A 107 -4.18 -20.55 -6.86
CA ARG A 107 -2.87 -21.20 -6.85
C ARG A 107 -1.81 -20.33 -7.50
N GLU A 108 -2.10 -19.73 -8.66
CA GLU A 108 -1.16 -18.85 -9.36
C GLU A 108 -0.82 -17.59 -8.56
N GLU A 109 -1.79 -16.97 -7.88
CA GLU A 109 -1.59 -15.81 -7.01
C GLU A 109 -0.72 -16.14 -5.78
N ILE A 110 -0.96 -17.29 -5.15
CA ILE A 110 -0.16 -17.79 -4.02
C ILE A 110 1.26 -18.10 -4.47
N GLU A 111 1.42 -18.89 -5.55
CA GLU A 111 2.74 -19.24 -6.08
C GLU A 111 3.52 -18.00 -6.53
N ARG A 112 2.84 -17.00 -7.11
CA ARG A 112 3.46 -15.73 -7.51
C ARG A 112 3.98 -14.96 -6.30
N ASN A 113 3.17 -14.76 -5.26
CA ASN A 113 3.59 -14.03 -4.08
C ASN A 113 4.70 -14.77 -3.30
N ALA A 114 4.64 -16.11 -3.21
CA ALA A 114 5.72 -16.90 -2.61
C ALA A 114 7.05 -16.74 -3.38
N ARG A 115 7.02 -16.69 -4.72
CA ARG A 115 8.23 -16.40 -5.53
C ARG A 115 8.75 -14.98 -5.30
N ILE A 116 7.85 -14.00 -5.19
CA ILE A 116 8.21 -12.60 -4.92
C ILE A 116 8.91 -12.50 -3.57
N ALA A 117 8.36 -13.10 -2.50
CA ALA A 117 8.96 -13.09 -1.17
C ALA A 117 10.39 -13.65 -1.19
N ARG A 118 10.59 -14.85 -1.75
CA ARG A 118 11.92 -15.47 -1.85
C ARG A 118 12.93 -14.67 -2.64
N GLU A 119 12.47 -13.93 -3.65
CA GLU A 119 13.33 -13.07 -4.46
C GLU A 119 13.63 -11.74 -3.75
N CYS A 120 12.68 -11.19 -2.99
CA CYS A 120 12.90 -10.03 -2.12
C CYS A 120 13.94 -10.33 -1.05
N ASP A 121 13.85 -11.49 -0.38
CA ASP A 121 14.88 -11.98 0.56
C ASP A 121 16.27 -12.00 -0.07
N ARG A 122 16.36 -12.49 -1.32
CA ARG A 122 17.63 -12.60 -2.06
C ARG A 122 18.20 -11.24 -2.44
N LEU A 123 17.34 -10.29 -2.75
CA LEU A 123 17.71 -8.95 -3.23
C LEU A 123 17.85 -7.92 -2.09
N GLY A 124 17.43 -8.26 -0.87
CA GLY A 124 17.45 -7.35 0.28
C GLY A 124 16.35 -6.28 0.20
N LEU A 125 15.22 -6.59 -0.43
CA LEU A 125 14.05 -5.72 -0.50
C LEU A 125 13.06 -6.11 0.59
N ALA A 126 12.48 -5.16 1.32
CA ALA A 126 11.33 -5.45 2.17
C ALA A 126 10.08 -5.72 1.30
N LEU A 127 9.29 -6.72 1.66
CA LEU A 127 8.06 -7.08 0.95
C LEU A 127 6.82 -6.58 1.71
N ILE A 128 6.07 -5.69 1.07
CA ILE A 128 4.74 -5.28 1.50
C ILE A 128 3.69 -6.05 0.67
N VAL A 129 2.76 -6.73 1.33
CA VAL A 129 1.64 -7.40 0.65
C VAL A 129 0.34 -6.70 1.01
N GLU A 130 -0.43 -6.27 0.00
CA GLU A 130 -1.82 -5.84 0.17
C GLU A 130 -2.76 -7.01 -0.18
N PRO A 131 -3.17 -7.82 0.80
CA PRO A 131 -4.20 -8.83 0.60
C PRO A 131 -5.51 -8.22 0.15
N ARG A 132 -6.17 -8.90 -0.79
CA ARG A 132 -7.48 -8.50 -1.33
C ARG A 132 -8.34 -9.73 -1.52
N SER A 133 -9.54 -9.66 -0.99
CA SER A 133 -10.53 -10.66 -1.33
C SER A 133 -11.00 -10.50 -2.78
N ALA A 134 -10.97 -11.60 -3.54
CA ALA A 134 -11.46 -11.66 -4.91
C ALA A 134 -12.99 -11.64 -4.99
N MET A 135 -13.64 -12.09 -3.91
CA MET A 135 -15.09 -12.09 -3.68
C MET A 135 -15.39 -11.27 -2.43
N GLU A 136 -16.55 -10.63 -2.28
CA GLU A 136 -16.82 -9.91 -1.02
C GLU A 136 -16.92 -10.89 0.17
N GLY A 137 -16.27 -10.56 1.30
CA GLY A 137 -16.46 -11.28 2.57
C GLY A 137 -15.43 -12.35 2.97
N LEU A 138 -14.22 -12.42 2.41
CA LEU A 138 -13.15 -13.30 2.91
C LEU A 138 -12.04 -12.52 3.59
N GLU A 139 -11.57 -13.06 4.72
CA GLU A 139 -10.45 -12.56 5.53
C GLU A 139 -9.14 -12.88 4.81
N ALA A 140 -8.65 -11.91 4.03
CA ALA A 140 -7.50 -12.11 3.15
C ALA A 140 -6.14 -11.97 3.86
N ASP A 141 -6.15 -11.58 5.13
CA ASP A 141 -4.99 -10.90 5.72
C ASP A 141 -3.94 -11.85 6.32
N ALA A 142 -4.34 -12.93 7.01
CA ALA A 142 -3.41 -13.83 7.71
C ALA A 142 -2.42 -14.57 6.78
N ALA A 143 -2.87 -14.96 5.59
CA ALA A 143 -2.03 -15.69 4.63
C ALA A 143 -0.85 -14.86 4.09
N SER A 144 -0.92 -13.53 4.16
CA SER A 144 0.12 -12.66 3.60
C SER A 144 1.45 -12.81 4.34
N ALA A 145 1.42 -12.85 5.68
CA ALA A 145 2.62 -12.98 6.48
C ALA A 145 3.27 -14.35 6.33
N GLU A 146 2.48 -15.43 6.27
CA GLU A 146 2.99 -16.79 6.05
C GLU A 146 3.68 -16.98 4.69
N LEU A 147 3.28 -16.21 3.68
CA LEU A 147 3.92 -16.20 2.37
C LEU A 147 5.22 -15.39 2.33
N GLY A 148 5.59 -14.75 3.43
CA GLY A 148 6.84 -14.00 3.57
C GLY A 148 6.68 -12.48 3.41
N ALA A 149 5.50 -11.92 3.67
CA ALA A 149 5.36 -10.47 3.78
C ALA A 149 6.06 -9.95 5.05
N ASP A 150 6.93 -8.96 4.90
CA ASP A 150 7.50 -8.22 6.02
C ASP A 150 6.49 -7.23 6.62
N ILE A 151 5.57 -6.72 5.79
CA ILE A 151 4.51 -5.80 6.18
C ILE A 151 3.22 -6.20 5.47
N VAL A 152 2.13 -6.27 6.23
CA VAL A 152 0.78 -6.46 5.68
C VAL A 152 0.10 -5.11 5.56
N LYS A 153 -0.38 -4.77 4.36
CA LYS A 153 -1.15 -3.56 4.11
C LYS A 153 -2.63 -3.92 4.06
N CYS A 154 -3.37 -3.58 5.10
CA CYS A 154 -4.78 -3.98 5.24
C CYS A 154 -5.72 -2.83 4.90
N ILE A 155 -6.88 -3.13 4.29
CA ILE A 155 -7.96 -2.14 4.15
C ILE A 155 -8.78 -2.04 5.44
N TRP A 156 -9.45 -0.91 5.67
CA TRP A 156 -10.33 -0.80 6.83
C TRP A 156 -11.50 -1.81 6.72
N PRO A 157 -11.69 -2.73 7.69
CA PRO A 157 -12.73 -3.75 7.63
C PRO A 157 -14.11 -3.19 8.01
N GLY A 158 -14.19 -1.94 8.44
CA GLY A 158 -15.44 -1.25 8.79
C GLY A 158 -15.59 -0.98 10.28
N SER A 159 -14.84 -1.65 11.14
CA SER A 159 -14.84 -1.43 12.59
C SER A 159 -13.46 -1.63 13.22
N VAL A 160 -13.28 -1.05 14.42
CA VAL A 160 -12.07 -1.18 15.25
C VAL A 160 -11.86 -2.64 15.65
N GLU A 161 -12.92 -3.34 16.03
CA GLU A 161 -12.88 -4.74 16.46
C GLU A 161 -12.47 -5.67 15.30
N GLY A 162 -12.96 -5.38 14.09
CA GLY A 162 -12.58 -6.12 12.90
C GLY A 162 -11.10 -5.91 12.57
N PHE A 163 -10.59 -4.67 12.72
CA PHE A 163 -9.18 -4.40 12.48
C PHE A 163 -8.29 -5.03 13.55
N ALA A 164 -8.72 -5.02 14.82
CA ALA A 164 -8.04 -5.71 15.91
C ALA A 164 -7.93 -7.21 15.68
N THR A 165 -8.99 -7.85 15.15
CA THR A 165 -8.95 -9.27 14.79
C THR A 165 -7.88 -9.56 13.72
N ILE A 166 -7.70 -8.65 12.76
CA ILE A 166 -6.69 -8.78 11.71
C ILE A 166 -5.28 -8.56 12.26
N THR A 167 -5.08 -7.54 13.09
CA THR A 167 -3.75 -7.23 13.67
C THR A 167 -3.30 -8.33 14.63
N GLU A 168 -4.20 -8.89 15.43
CA GLU A 168 -3.91 -10.00 16.35
C GLU A 168 -3.58 -11.32 15.64
N SER A 169 -4.11 -11.54 14.44
CA SER A 169 -3.87 -12.76 13.65
C SER A 169 -2.67 -12.66 12.70
N SER A 170 -2.18 -11.47 12.41
CA SER A 170 -1.05 -11.26 11.51
C SER A 170 0.30 -11.53 12.19
N LEU A 171 1.15 -12.34 11.54
CA LEU A 171 2.53 -12.58 11.98
C LEU A 171 3.50 -11.44 11.61
N ALA A 172 3.04 -10.47 10.82
CA ALA A 172 3.81 -9.31 10.39
C ALA A 172 3.09 -8.00 10.77
N PRO A 173 3.83 -6.88 10.95
CA PRO A 173 3.26 -5.56 11.19
C PRO A 173 2.17 -5.20 10.17
N VAL A 174 1.01 -4.77 10.66
CA VAL A 174 -0.12 -4.38 9.82
C VAL A 174 -0.19 -2.86 9.70
N LEU A 175 -0.16 -2.33 8.48
CA LEU A 175 -0.39 -0.92 8.18
C LEU A 175 -1.76 -0.71 7.53
N LEU A 176 -2.52 0.27 8.04
CA LEU A 176 -3.83 0.59 7.47
C LEU A 176 -3.70 1.35 6.13
N ALA A 177 -4.32 0.82 5.08
CA ALA A 177 -4.53 1.52 3.82
C ALA A 177 -5.63 2.59 3.96
N GLY A 178 -5.42 3.76 3.35
CA GLY A 178 -6.31 4.91 3.56
C GLY A 178 -7.74 4.75 3.02
N GLY A 179 -8.04 3.82 2.12
CA GLY A 179 -9.38 3.70 1.55
C GLY A 179 -9.83 4.96 0.77
N PRO A 180 -11.15 5.18 0.61
CA PRO A 180 -11.69 6.42 0.03
C PRO A 180 -11.57 7.62 0.99
N GLY A 181 -11.75 8.83 0.46
CA GLY A 181 -11.71 10.09 1.22
C GLY A 181 -10.41 10.88 1.03
N GLY A 182 -10.17 11.80 1.96
CA GLY A 182 -8.99 12.67 2.01
C GLY A 182 -9.26 14.17 2.04
N GLU A 183 -10.53 14.57 2.00
CA GLU A 183 -10.96 15.98 2.06
C GLU A 183 -11.03 16.50 3.51
N ASP A 184 -11.28 15.62 4.49
CA ASP A 184 -11.30 15.96 5.92
C ASP A 184 -10.05 15.41 6.63
N THR A 185 -9.14 16.31 7.00
CA THR A 185 -7.95 15.99 7.79
C THR A 185 -8.31 15.39 9.15
N ALA A 186 -9.35 15.87 9.82
CA ALA A 186 -9.75 15.36 11.13
C ALA A 186 -10.25 13.91 11.02
N ALA A 187 -11.04 13.58 9.98
CA ALA A 187 -11.43 12.20 9.71
C ALA A 187 -10.23 11.30 9.39
N THR A 188 -9.23 11.81 8.68
CA THR A 188 -8.00 11.08 8.39
C THR A 188 -7.20 10.76 9.64
N LEU A 189 -7.04 11.73 10.55
CA LEU A 189 -6.35 11.53 11.83
C LEU A 189 -7.12 10.61 12.79
N ARG A 190 -8.46 10.72 12.82
CA ARG A 190 -9.31 9.79 13.61
C ARG A 190 -9.14 8.35 13.14
N LEU A 191 -9.23 8.10 11.84
CA LEU A 191 -9.03 6.77 11.27
C LEU A 191 -7.63 6.21 11.58
N ALA A 192 -6.59 7.05 11.52
CA ALA A 192 -5.25 6.63 11.91
C ALA A 192 -5.17 6.25 13.39
N GLY A 193 -5.77 7.04 14.28
CA GLY A 193 -5.84 6.75 15.71
C GLY A 193 -6.59 5.44 15.99
N GLU A 194 -7.76 5.25 15.40
CA GLU A 194 -8.57 4.02 15.52
C GLU A 194 -7.78 2.78 15.07
N ALA A 195 -7.00 2.88 13.99
CA ALA A 195 -6.16 1.78 13.52
C ALA A 195 -5.00 1.45 14.47
N LEU A 196 -4.37 2.48 15.05
CA LEU A 196 -3.30 2.32 16.04
C LEU A 196 -3.82 1.72 17.34
N ASP A 197 -4.97 2.21 17.84
CA ASP A 197 -5.63 1.70 19.04
C ASP A 197 -6.06 0.23 18.87
N ALA A 198 -6.34 -0.19 17.64
CA ALA A 198 -6.62 -1.57 17.26
C ALA A 198 -5.35 -2.42 17.00
N GLY A 199 -4.16 -1.96 17.38
CA GLY A 199 -2.91 -2.74 17.26
C GLY A 199 -2.21 -2.64 15.90
N GLY A 200 -2.64 -1.72 15.02
CA GLY A 200 -1.93 -1.42 13.80
C GLY A 200 -0.54 -0.84 14.08
N ALA A 201 0.45 -1.24 13.27
CA ALA A 201 1.82 -0.73 13.38
C ALA A 201 2.01 0.65 12.73
N GLY A 202 0.98 1.17 12.06
CA GLY A 202 1.01 2.46 11.37
C GLY A 202 0.00 2.56 10.23
N VAL A 203 0.23 3.51 9.33
CA VAL A 203 -0.67 3.80 8.20
C VAL A 203 0.09 3.92 6.88
N MET A 204 -0.57 3.54 5.78
CA MET A 204 -0.08 3.71 4.42
C MET A 204 -1.13 4.45 3.58
N PHE A 205 -1.15 5.78 3.74
CA PHE A 205 -2.18 6.65 3.17
C PHE A 205 -1.73 7.30 1.85
N GLY A 206 -2.51 7.10 0.80
CA GLY A 206 -2.37 7.81 -0.48
C GLY A 206 -3.28 9.04 -0.52
N ARG A 207 -4.50 8.85 -1.03
CA ARG A 207 -5.48 9.95 -1.26
C ARG A 207 -5.72 10.83 -0.05
N ARG A 208 -5.64 10.27 1.15
CA ARG A 208 -5.84 11.02 2.39
C ARG A 208 -4.78 12.06 2.68
N VAL A 209 -3.60 11.94 2.08
CA VAL A 209 -2.50 12.89 2.25
C VAL A 209 -2.47 13.85 1.06
N PHE A 210 -2.34 13.33 -0.16
CA PHE A 210 -2.11 14.20 -1.32
C PHE A 210 -3.35 14.98 -1.81
N ARG A 211 -4.56 14.66 -1.32
CA ARG A 211 -5.78 15.46 -1.58
C ARG A 211 -6.09 16.46 -0.47
N ALA A 212 -5.36 16.42 0.64
CA ALA A 212 -5.55 17.39 1.69
C ALA A 212 -5.02 18.76 1.25
N ASP A 213 -5.62 19.84 1.77
CA ASP A 213 -5.16 21.21 1.49
C ASP A 213 -3.69 21.44 1.89
N LYS A 214 -3.23 20.71 2.91
CA LYS A 214 -1.88 20.82 3.47
C LYS A 214 -1.26 19.44 3.75
N PRO A 215 -0.76 18.75 2.72
CA PRO A 215 -0.20 17.40 2.83
C PRO A 215 0.94 17.29 3.85
N ALA A 216 1.84 18.27 3.91
CA ALA A 216 2.96 18.29 4.86
C ALA A 216 2.49 18.36 6.33
N GLU A 217 1.46 19.17 6.63
CA GLU A 217 0.89 19.24 7.98
C GLU A 217 0.22 17.91 8.36
N VAL A 218 -0.48 17.26 7.41
CA VAL A 218 -1.09 15.94 7.63
C VAL A 218 -0.01 14.88 7.92
N ILE A 219 1.09 14.86 7.17
CA ILE A 219 2.21 13.94 7.41
C ILE A 219 2.80 14.17 8.80
N ALA A 220 3.10 15.42 9.17
CA ALA A 220 3.66 15.72 10.49
C ALA A 220 2.77 15.19 11.63
N ARG A 221 1.45 15.36 11.51
CA ARG A 221 0.47 14.87 12.50
C ARG A 221 0.34 13.34 12.49
N LEU A 222 0.39 12.70 11.32
CA LEU A 222 0.41 11.24 11.23
C LEU A 222 1.68 10.65 11.86
N ARG A 223 2.85 11.26 11.61
CA ARG A 223 4.11 10.85 12.25
C ARG A 223 4.05 10.99 13.76
N GLU A 224 3.49 12.08 14.27
CA GLU A 224 3.30 12.30 15.70
C GLU A 224 2.39 11.22 16.31
N LEU A 225 1.30 10.84 15.63
CA LEU A 225 0.43 9.75 16.08
C LEU A 225 1.14 8.39 16.07
N VAL A 226 1.83 8.05 14.99
CA VAL A 226 2.48 6.73 14.81
C VAL A 226 3.72 6.59 15.69
N HIS A 227 4.58 7.60 15.75
CA HIS A 227 5.90 7.53 16.41
C HIS A 227 5.94 8.20 17.79
N GLY A 228 5.03 9.14 18.07
CA GLY A 228 4.98 9.85 19.36
C GLY A 228 4.46 9.00 20.53
N GLY A 229 3.88 7.83 20.23
CA GLY A 229 3.34 6.87 21.18
C GLY A 229 4.37 6.00 21.91
N ALA A 230 5.67 6.06 21.59
CA ALA A 230 6.73 5.26 22.23
C ALA A 230 6.99 5.61 23.73
N SER A 231 6.04 6.30 24.38
CA SER A 231 6.06 6.70 25.79
C SER A 231 4.83 6.22 26.59
N ARG A 232 4.00 5.31 26.06
CA ARG A 232 2.82 4.76 26.78
C ARG A 232 3.01 3.30 27.14
#